data_AF-A0A3B8JWU4-F1
#
_entry.id   AF-A0A3B8JWU4-F1
#
_cell.length_a   1.000
_cell.length_b   1.000
_cell.length_c   1.000
_cell.angle_alpha   90.00
_cell.angle_beta   90.00
_cell.angle_gamma   90.00
#
_symmetry.space_group_name_H-M   'P 1'
#
loop_
_entity.id
_entity.type
_entity.pdbx_description
1 polymer ?
#
loop_
_entity_poly.entity_id
_entity_poly.type
_entity_poly.pdbx_seq_one_letter_code
_entity_poly.pdbx_strand_id
1 'polypeptide(L)' 'MELLEKLLEDQKLAMKAREKLRLNVIRGLRSEIKNAEIARKQPLTEEEALSILQRELKKR' A
#
# COMPACT_ATOMS: atom_id res chain seq x y z
N MET A 1 4.96 10.70 1.76
CA MET A 1 5.09 9.84 2.97
C MET A 1 3.77 9.65 3.72
N GLU A 2 2.77 10.54 3.58
CA GLU A 2 1.45 10.42 4.22
C GLU A 2 0.69 9.11 3.89
N LEU A 3 0.72 8.67 2.63
CA LEU A 3 0.01 7.47 2.21
C LEU A 3 0.49 6.18 2.91
N LEU A 4 1.79 6.03 3.13
CA LEU A 4 2.35 4.85 3.81
C LEU A 4 1.96 4.82 5.30
N GLU A 5 1.89 5.99 5.93
CA GLU A 5 1.42 6.15 7.31
C GLU A 5 -0.08 5.82 7.43
N LYS A 6 -0.89 6.29 6.48
CA LYS A 6 -2.31 5.94 6.40
C LYS A 6 -2.52 4.43 6.23
N LEU A 7 -1.78 3.80 5.32
CA LEU A 7 -1.83 2.34 5.14
C LEU A 7 -1.37 1.56 6.38
N LEU A 8 -0.43 2.11 7.15
CA LEU A 8 0.00 1.54 8.43
C LEU A 8 -1.13 1.58 9.46
N GLU A 9 -1.83 2.70 9.56
CA GLU A 9 -2.94 2.87 10.48
C GLU A 9 -4.13 2.00 10.09
N ASP A 10 -4.51 1.99 8.81
CA ASP A 10 -5.53 1.10 8.26
C ASP A 10 -5.20 -0.38 8.50
N GLN A 11 -3.92 -0.76 8.41
CA GLN A 11 -3.51 -2.12 8.73
C GLN A 11 -3.80 -2.47 10.19
N LYS A 12 -3.47 -1.58 11.13
CA LYS A 12 -3.73 -1.78 12.56
C LYS A 12 -5.23 -1.89 12.82
N LEU A 13 -6.04 -1.05 12.18
CA LEU A 13 -7.50 -1.11 12.27
C LEU A 13 -8.05 -2.43 11.74
N ALA A 14 -7.60 -2.87 10.55
CA ALA A 14 -8.00 -4.15 9.96
C ALA A 14 -7.57 -5.35 10.81
N MET A 15 -6.41 -5.29 11.48
CA MET A 15 -5.98 -6.30 12.43
C MET A 15 -6.90 -6.38 13.65
N LYS A 16 -7.25 -5.23 14.25
CA LYS A 16 -8.17 -5.15 15.39
C LYS A 16 -9.57 -5.66 15.02
N ALA A 17 -10.08 -5.27 13.86
CA ALA A 17 -11.38 -5.67 13.35
C ALA A 17 -11.43 -7.12 12.81
N ARG A 18 -10.28 -7.82 12.74
CA ARG A 18 -10.14 -9.17 12.18
C ARG A 18 -10.61 -9.28 10.71
N GLU A 19 -10.55 -8.18 9.97
CA GLU A 19 -10.94 -8.10 8.56
C GLU A 19 -9.85 -8.69 7.66
N LYS A 20 -9.85 -10.02 7.51
CA LYS A 20 -8.80 -10.75 6.76
C LYS A 20 -8.61 -10.23 5.33
N LEU A 21 -9.70 -9.96 4.61
CA LEU A 21 -9.63 -9.48 3.23
C LEU A 21 -8.94 -8.12 3.16
N ARG A 22 -9.43 -7.14 3.92
CA ARG A 22 -8.87 -5.78 3.99
C ARG A 22 -7.40 -5.80 4.42
N LEU A 23 -7.07 -6.61 5.43
CA LEU A 23 -5.71 -6.76 5.93
C LEU A 23 -4.76 -7.29 4.85
N ASN A 24 -5.19 -8.28 4.06
CA ASN A 24 -4.39 -8.84 2.97
C ASN A 24 -4.21 -7.82 1.83
N VAL A 25 -5.24 -7.04 1.51
CA VAL A 25 -5.16 -5.96 0.50
C VAL A 25 -4.13 -4.92 0.93
N ILE A 26 -4.24 -4.42 2.15
CA ILE A 26 -3.35 -3.37 2.68
C ILE A 26 -1.89 -3.86 2.72
N ARG A 27 -1.65 -5.10 3.16
CA ARG A 27 -0.30 -5.68 3.14
C ARG A 27 0.28 -5.77 1.73
N GLY A 28 -0.51 -6.25 0.77
CA GLY A 28 -0.10 -6.34 -0.63
C GLY A 28 0.27 -4.98 -1.21
N LEU A 29 -0.59 -3.96 -1.02
CA LEU A 29 -0.34 -2.60 -1.48
C LEU A 29 0.96 -2.01 -0.90
N ARG A 30 1.20 -2.20 0.39
CA ARG A 30 2.43 -1.72 1.03
C ARG A 30 3.68 -2.41 0.49
N SER A 31 3.60 -3.72 0.22
CA SER A 31 4.70 -4.44 -0.41
C SER A 31 4.99 -3.94 -1.81
N GLU A 32 3.96 -3.71 -2.63
CA GLU A 32 4.13 -3.18 -3.99
C GLU A 32 4.75 -1.78 -4.03
N ILE A 33 4.30 -0.89 -3.14
CA ILE A 33 4.90 0.45 -3.01
C ILE A 33 6.39 0.33 -2.66
N LYS A 34 6.73 -0.50 -1.67
CA LYS A 34 8.12 -0.70 -1.26
C LYS A 34 8.97 -1.38 -2.33
N ASN A 35 8.41 -2.33 -3.08
CA ASN A 35 9.07 -2.97 -4.20
C ASN A 35 9.38 -1.94 -5.31
N ALA A 36 8.46 -1.01 -5.57
CA ALA A 36 8.66 0.05 -6.55
C ALA A 36 9.71 1.08 -6.10
N GLU A 37 9.76 1.43 -4.80
CA GLU A 37 10.85 2.25 -4.24
C GLU A 37 12.21 1.58 -4.42
N ILE A 38 12.30 0.28 -4.11
CA ILE A 38 13.52 -0.52 -4.28
C ILE A 38 13.93 -0.57 -5.76
N ALA A 39 12.97 -0.82 -6.65
CA ALA A 39 13.23 -0.90 -8.09
C ALA A 39 13.75 0.43 -8.66
N ARG A 40 13.25 1.56 -8.15
CA ARG A 40 13.67 2.91 -8.57
C ARG A 40 14.88 3.43 -7.80
N LYS A 41 15.29 2.74 -6.72
CA LYS A 41 16.36 3.16 -5.80
C LYS A 41 16.14 4.56 -5.20
N GLN A 42 14.88 4.99 -5.14
CA GLN A 42 14.48 6.28 -4.58
C GLN A 42 13.09 6.17 -3.94
N PRO A 43 12.77 7.03 -2.96
CA PRO A 43 11.42 7.13 -2.43
C PRO A 43 10.43 7.50 -3.55
N LEU A 44 9.21 6.96 -3.48
CA LEU A 44 8.16 7.32 -4.42
C LEU A 44 7.57 8.68 -4.06
N THR A 45 7.21 9.45 -5.08
CA THR A 45 6.34 10.60 -4.88
C THR A 45 4.90 10.13 -4.62
N GLU A 46 4.07 11.05 -4.17
CA GLU A 46 2.67 10.75 -3.88
C GLU A 46 1.88 10.39 -5.15
N GLU A 47 2.15 11.06 -6.27
CA GLU A 47 1.51 10.73 -7.55
C GLU A 47 1.90 9.33 -8.04
N GLU A 48 3.15 8.94 -7.83
CA GLU A 48 3.64 7.63 -8.23
C GLU A 48 3.02 6.52 -7.39
N ALA A 49 2.85 6.74 -6.09
CA ALA A 49 2.17 5.82 -5.21
C ALA A 49 0.67 5.68 -5.57
N LEU A 50 0.00 6.78 -5.97
CA LEU A 50 -1.36 6.76 -6.51
C LEU A 50 -1.46 5.95 -7.82
N SER A 51 -0.48 6.08 -8.71
CA SER A 51 -0.42 5.30 -9.94
C SER A 51 -0.31 3.79 -9.66
N ILE A 52 0.50 3.41 -8.67
CA ILE A 52 0.61 2.01 -8.23
C ILE A 52 -0.72 1.51 -7.67
N LEU A 53 -1.42 2.31 -6.85
CA LEU A 53 -2.73 1.96 -6.32
C LEU A 53 -3.75 1.69 -7.44
N GLN A 54 -3.80 2.56 -8.47
CA GLN A 54 -4.69 2.38 -9.62
C GLN A 54 -4.35 1.12 -10.43
N ARG A 55 -3.06 0.82 -10.59
CA ARG A 55 -2.60 -0.40 -11.26
C ARG A 55 -3.03 -1.65 -10.50
N GLU A 56 -2.84 -1.67 -9.18
CA GLU A 56 -3.22 -2.81 -8.35
C GLU A 56 -4.74 -2.98 -8.24
N LEU A 57 -5.52 -1.89 -8.34
CA LEU A 57 -6.98 -1.96 -8.47
C LEU A 57 -7.40 -2.70 -9.75
N LYS A 58 -6.71 -2.49 -10.86
CA LYS A 58 -7.02 -3.14 -12.16
C LYS A 58 -6.60 -4.61 -12.25
N LYS A 59 -5.72 -5.08 -11.37
CA LYS A 59 -5.23 -6.47 -11.35
C LYS A 59 -6.15 -7.44 -10.58
N ARG A 60 -7.11 -6.92 -9.82
CA ARG A 60 -8.08 -7.68 -9.03
C ARG A 60 -9.44 -7.64 -9.69
#